data_AF-A0A2N3XZA3-F1
#
_entry.id   AF-A0A2N3XZA3-F1
#
_cell.length_a   1.000
_cell.length_b   1.000
_cell.length_c   1.000
_cell.angle_alpha   90.00
_cell.angle_beta   90.00
_cell.angle_gamma   90.00
#
_symmetry.space_group_name_H-M   'P 1'
#
loop_
_entity.id
_entity.type
_entity.pdbx_description
1 polymer ?
#
loop_
_entity_poly.entity_id
_entity_poly.type
_entity_poly.pdbx_seq_one_letter_code
_entity_poly.pdbx_strand_id
1 'polypeptide(L)'
;MSLTDHANRAAVLHLMAEAFSSAAKHEKTATLAEMASRGTLHPTLPDGTEIAAVTVPRSATKVVVTDERALAAWVAERYPTEVETVPVVRPAFLERLKDVSKAAGEPCAPDGTLDVPGLEVVTAPPSAARVTPTEHGRRLAEQVVMQAQHNAVGYLAGHEIAGGGS
;
A
#
# COMPACT_ATOMS: atom_id res chain seq x y z
N MET A 1 16.19 13.73 23.34
CA MET A 1 15.47 12.45 23.23
C MET A 1 16.46 11.36 22.84
N SER A 2 16.32 10.17 23.40
CA SER A 2 17.21 9.04 23.13
C SER A 2 16.78 8.27 21.86
N LEU A 3 17.70 7.48 21.29
CA LEU A 3 17.39 6.56 20.18
C LEU A 3 16.27 5.59 20.57
N THR A 4 16.30 5.10 21.82
CA THR A 4 15.26 4.24 22.38
C THR A 4 13.89 4.92 22.40
N ASP A 5 13.83 6.22 22.73
CA ASP A 5 12.57 6.99 22.69
C ASP A 5 12.01 7.08 21.28
N HIS A 6 12.87 7.31 20.28
CA HIS A 6 12.45 7.36 18.88
C HIS A 6 11.96 5.99 18.38
N ALA A 7 12.67 4.91 18.72
CA ALA A 7 12.26 3.55 18.35
C ALA A 7 10.92 3.16 18.99
N ASN A 8 10.73 3.46 20.28
CA ASN A 8 9.49 3.19 20.99
C ASN A 8 8.31 3.96 20.38
N ARG A 9 8.49 5.27 20.11
CA ARG A 9 7.45 6.08 19.47
C ARG A 9 7.13 5.59 18.06
N ALA A 10 8.14 5.23 17.27
CA ALA A 10 7.94 4.68 15.94
C ALA A 10 7.15 3.36 15.99
N ALA A 11 7.48 2.46 16.92
CA ALA A 11 6.79 1.19 17.10
C ALA A 11 5.32 1.38 17.49
N VAL A 12 5.04 2.27 18.47
CA VAL A 12 3.67 2.58 18.91
C VAL A 12 2.85 3.20 17.78
N LEU A 13 3.39 4.21 17.09
CA LEU A 13 2.67 4.88 15.99
C LEU A 13 2.39 3.94 14.83
N HIS A 14 3.34 3.08 14.46
CA HIS A 14 3.16 2.08 13.42
C HIS A 14 2.06 1.07 13.80
N LEU A 15 2.10 0.55 15.02
CA LEU A 15 1.08 -0.36 15.55
C LEU A 15 -0.33 0.26 15.53
N MET A 16 -0.46 1.52 15.97
CA MET A 16 -1.74 2.24 15.94
C MET A 16 -2.22 2.48 14.50
N ALA A 17 -1.32 2.86 13.59
CA ALA A 17 -1.67 3.06 12.18
C ALA A 17 -2.17 1.78 11.52
N GLU A 18 -1.52 0.63 11.80
CA GLU A 18 -2.01 -0.67 11.32
C GLU A 18 -3.39 -1.01 11.89
N ALA A 19 -3.59 -0.82 13.19
CA ALA A 19 -4.86 -1.11 13.85
C ALA A 19 -6.00 -0.21 13.33
N PHE A 20 -5.79 1.11 13.21
CA PHE A 20 -6.76 2.02 12.60
C PHE A 20 -7.03 1.67 11.13
N SER A 21 -6.01 1.34 10.35
CA SER A 21 -6.21 0.93 8.96
C SER A 21 -7.01 -0.37 8.86
N SER A 22 -6.80 -1.32 9.76
CA SER A 22 -7.56 -2.58 9.82
C SER A 22 -9.02 -2.33 10.16
N ALA A 23 -9.29 -1.57 11.22
CA ALA A 23 -10.65 -1.22 11.62
C ALA A 23 -11.39 -0.43 10.53
N ALA A 24 -10.73 0.55 9.91
CA ALA A 24 -11.32 1.31 8.79
C ALA A 24 -11.63 0.43 7.57
N LYS A 25 -10.79 -0.57 7.26
CA LYS A 25 -11.06 -1.55 6.19
C LYS A 25 -12.28 -2.42 6.52
N HIS A 26 -12.41 -2.84 7.77
CA HIS A 26 -13.56 -3.61 8.23
C HIS A 26 -14.87 -2.83 8.02
N GLU A 27 -14.94 -1.59 8.53
CA GLU A 27 -16.13 -0.74 8.39
C GLU A 27 -16.46 -0.40 6.93
N LYS A 28 -15.44 -0.13 6.10
CA LYS A 28 -15.64 0.08 4.66
C LYS A 28 -16.22 -1.16 3.98
N THR A 29 -15.80 -2.35 4.38
CA THR A 29 -16.29 -3.62 3.82
C THR A 29 -17.75 -3.87 4.23
N ALA A 30 -18.08 -3.64 5.50
CA ALA A 30 -19.46 -3.72 6.00
C ALA A 30 -20.37 -2.70 5.30
N THR A 31 -19.93 -1.44 5.21
CA THR A 31 -20.65 -0.36 4.52
C THR A 31 -20.88 -0.70 3.04
N LEU A 32 -19.87 -1.23 2.35
CA LEU A 32 -20.00 -1.65 0.95
C LEU A 32 -21.05 -2.78 0.78
N ALA A 33 -21.06 -3.75 1.69
CA ALA A 33 -22.00 -4.86 1.68
C ALA A 33 -23.45 -4.38 1.85
N GLU A 34 -23.69 -3.40 2.73
CA GLU A 34 -25.03 -2.84 2.97
C GLU A 34 -25.50 -1.87 1.89
N MET A 35 -24.59 -1.02 1.39
CA MET A 35 -24.94 0.01 0.41
C MET A 35 -25.33 -0.55 -0.95
N ALA A 36 -24.96 -1.79 -1.30
CA ALA A 36 -25.43 -2.51 -2.50
C ALA A 36 -25.52 -1.64 -3.79
N SER A 37 -24.54 -0.75 -4.03
CA SER A 37 -24.46 0.23 -5.15
C SER A 37 -25.38 1.47 -5.11
N ARG A 38 -25.95 1.82 -3.95
CA ARG A 38 -26.96 2.89 -3.76
C ARG A 38 -26.46 4.36 -3.79
N GLY A 39 -25.21 4.63 -4.17
CA GLY A 39 -24.69 6.00 -4.34
C GLY A 39 -23.76 6.49 -3.23
N THR A 40 -23.90 7.76 -2.81
CA THR A 40 -23.07 8.43 -1.79
C THR A 40 -23.87 8.67 -0.51
N LEU A 41 -23.26 8.37 0.65
CA LEU A 41 -23.77 8.73 1.98
C LEU A 41 -22.92 9.85 2.59
N HIS A 42 -23.55 10.71 3.38
CA HIS A 42 -22.91 11.81 4.09
C HIS A 42 -23.06 11.58 5.60
N PRO A 43 -22.19 10.78 6.24
CA PRO A 43 -22.24 10.57 7.68
C PRO A 43 -22.11 11.89 8.46
N THR A 44 -22.95 12.03 9.48
CA THR A 44 -22.96 13.17 10.39
C THR A 44 -22.67 12.74 11.82
N LEU A 45 -22.14 13.65 12.61
CA LEU A 45 -22.05 13.53 14.06
C LEU A 45 -23.43 13.71 14.72
N PRO A 46 -23.58 13.39 16.03
CA PRO A 46 -24.83 13.58 16.76
C PRO A 46 -25.36 15.03 16.77
N ASP A 47 -24.48 16.02 16.63
CA ASP A 47 -24.81 17.45 16.52
C ASP A 47 -25.29 17.86 15.11
N GLY A 48 -25.29 16.92 14.16
CA GLY A 48 -25.66 17.14 12.76
C GLY A 48 -24.49 17.56 11.85
N THR A 49 -23.28 17.71 12.37
CA THR A 49 -22.11 18.10 11.59
C THR A 49 -21.71 16.98 10.62
N GLU A 50 -21.71 17.23 9.31
CA GLU A 50 -21.21 16.29 8.30
C GLU A 50 -19.68 16.10 8.45
N ILE A 51 -19.21 14.85 8.45
CA ILE A 51 -17.78 14.54 8.66
C ILE A 51 -17.07 13.93 7.46
N ALA A 52 -17.82 13.36 6.51
CA ALA A 52 -17.26 12.73 5.32
C ALA A 52 -18.34 12.47 4.26
N ALA A 53 -17.91 12.09 3.06
CA ALA A 53 -18.74 11.43 2.06
C ALA A 53 -18.23 10.00 1.83
N VAL A 54 -19.14 9.02 1.85
CA VAL A 54 -18.86 7.60 1.59
C VAL A 54 -19.59 7.20 0.32
N THR A 55 -18.84 7.06 -0.78
CA THR A 55 -19.39 6.71 -2.09
C THR A 55 -19.06 5.26 -2.45
N VAL A 56 -20.08 4.50 -2.85
CA VAL A 56 -19.84 3.22 -3.53
C VAL A 56 -19.71 3.50 -5.03
N PRO A 57 -18.53 3.27 -5.63
CA PRO A 57 -18.34 3.51 -7.05
C PRO A 57 -19.22 2.55 -7.86
N ARG A 58 -19.72 3.04 -9.01
CA ARG A 58 -20.37 2.18 -9.99
C ARG A 58 -19.39 1.09 -10.43
N SER A 59 -19.88 -0.14 -10.60
CA SER A 59 -19.06 -1.22 -11.16
C SER A 59 -18.47 -0.77 -12.49
N ALA A 60 -17.15 -0.84 -12.59
CA ALA A 60 -16.44 -0.54 -13.82
C ALA A 60 -16.32 -1.81 -14.65
N THR A 61 -16.73 -1.75 -15.91
CA THR A 61 -16.40 -2.81 -16.87
C THR A 61 -14.90 -2.78 -17.10
N LYS A 62 -14.20 -3.82 -16.66
CA LYS A 62 -12.77 -3.99 -16.89
C LYS A 62 -12.57 -5.05 -17.96
N VAL A 63 -11.83 -4.69 -19.01
CA VAL A 63 -11.27 -5.67 -19.93
C VAL A 63 -9.94 -6.15 -19.35
N VAL A 64 -9.75 -7.45 -19.26
CA VAL A 64 -8.50 -8.07 -18.83
C VAL A 64 -8.01 -9.01 -19.92
N VAL A 65 -6.72 -8.98 -20.22
CA VAL A 65 -6.10 -10.00 -21.05
C VAL A 65 -5.90 -11.23 -20.19
N THR A 66 -6.57 -12.32 -20.52
CA THR A 66 -6.49 -13.59 -19.78
C THR A 66 -5.38 -14.50 -20.31
N ASP A 67 -4.98 -14.31 -21.57
CA ASP A 67 -3.88 -15.03 -22.22
C ASP A 67 -3.17 -14.08 -23.21
N GLU A 68 -2.03 -13.54 -22.78
CA GLU A 68 -1.23 -12.62 -23.58
C GLU A 68 -0.66 -13.29 -24.84
N ARG A 69 -0.36 -14.59 -24.79
CA ARG A 69 0.24 -15.31 -25.92
C ARG A 69 -0.79 -15.59 -26.99
N ALA A 70 -1.98 -16.06 -26.60
CA ALA A 70 -3.07 -16.29 -27.54
C ALA A 70 -3.52 -14.98 -28.20
N LEU A 71 -3.61 -13.89 -27.41
CA LEU A 71 -3.93 -12.57 -27.94
C LEU A 71 -2.86 -12.09 -28.93
N ALA A 72 -1.57 -12.18 -28.57
CA ALA A 72 -0.48 -11.77 -29.45
C ALA A 72 -0.46 -12.58 -30.75
N ALA A 73 -0.71 -13.89 -30.71
CA ALA A 73 -0.80 -14.72 -31.91
C ALA A 73 -1.96 -14.29 -32.83
N TRP A 74 -3.14 -14.03 -32.25
CA TRP A 74 -4.31 -13.56 -33.01
C TRP A 74 -4.09 -12.16 -33.61
N VAL A 75 -3.45 -11.25 -32.86
CA VAL A 75 -3.09 -9.92 -33.35
C VAL A 75 -2.04 -10.03 -34.46
N ALA A 76 -1.03 -10.89 -34.31
CA ALA A 76 -0.01 -11.10 -35.35
C ALA A 76 -0.61 -11.62 -36.67
N GLU A 77 -1.63 -12.47 -36.60
CA GLU A 77 -2.34 -12.97 -37.78
C GLU A 77 -3.16 -11.88 -38.48
N ARG A 78 -3.84 -11.03 -37.71
CA ARG A 78 -4.84 -10.09 -38.25
C ARG A 78 -4.34 -8.65 -38.45
N TYR A 79 -3.38 -8.25 -37.64
CA TYR A 79 -2.77 -6.93 -37.59
C TYR A 79 -1.23 -7.08 -37.43
N PRO A 80 -0.54 -7.62 -38.44
CA PRO A 80 0.88 -7.98 -38.32
C PRO A 80 1.80 -6.79 -38.03
N THR A 81 1.40 -5.56 -38.36
CA THR A 81 2.14 -4.33 -38.05
C THR A 81 2.05 -3.91 -36.59
N GLU A 82 1.12 -4.48 -35.83
CA GLU A 82 0.84 -4.13 -34.43
C GLU A 82 1.54 -5.08 -33.44
N VAL A 83 2.46 -5.93 -33.91
CA VAL A 83 3.26 -6.83 -33.07
C VAL A 83 4.74 -6.56 -33.29
N GLU A 84 5.44 -6.23 -32.21
CA GLU A 84 6.89 -6.02 -32.20
C GLU A 84 7.61 -7.20 -31.51
N THR A 85 8.76 -7.61 -32.05
CA THR A 85 9.65 -8.59 -31.42
C THR A 85 10.87 -7.87 -30.84
N VAL A 86 10.91 -7.75 -29.52
CA VAL A 86 12.04 -7.15 -28.79
C VAL A 86 12.88 -8.24 -28.14
N PRO A 87 14.20 -8.31 -28.39
CA PRO A 87 15.08 -9.21 -27.66
C PRO A 87 15.18 -8.77 -26.20
N VAL A 88 14.82 -9.68 -25.28
CA VAL A 88 14.85 -9.41 -23.83
C VAL A 88 15.69 -10.45 -23.09
N VAL A 89 16.37 -10.01 -22.03
CA VAL A 89 17.07 -10.93 -21.12
C VAL A 89 16.03 -11.78 -20.39
N ARG A 90 16.23 -13.10 -20.35
CA ARG A 90 15.33 -14.01 -19.64
C ARG A 90 15.24 -13.61 -18.15
N PRO A 91 14.03 -13.45 -17.56
CA PRO A 91 13.89 -12.91 -16.20
C PRO A 91 14.70 -13.66 -15.15
N ALA A 92 14.68 -15.00 -15.17
CA ALA A 92 15.46 -15.82 -14.24
C ALA A 92 16.98 -15.61 -14.36
N PHE A 93 17.47 -15.36 -15.57
CA PHE A 93 18.89 -15.08 -15.79
C PHE A 93 19.25 -13.65 -15.34
N LEU A 94 18.36 -12.67 -15.58
CA LEU A 94 18.54 -11.31 -15.09
C LEU A 94 18.59 -11.25 -13.56
N GLU A 95 17.70 -11.99 -12.86
CA GLU A 95 17.76 -12.08 -11.40
C GLU A 95 19.05 -12.73 -10.93
N ARG A 96 19.50 -13.80 -11.58
CA ARG A 96 20.80 -14.42 -11.29
C ARG A 96 21.97 -13.45 -11.48
N LEU A 97 21.96 -12.64 -12.54
CA LEU A 97 22.97 -11.60 -12.78
C LEU A 97 23.00 -10.57 -11.65
N LYS A 98 21.83 -10.08 -11.24
CA LYS A 98 21.70 -9.15 -10.11
C LYS A 98 22.22 -9.74 -8.81
N ASP A 99 21.90 -11.00 -8.52
CA ASP A 99 22.29 -11.63 -7.26
C ASP A 99 23.80 -11.89 -7.18
N VAL A 100 24.41 -12.34 -8.27
CA VAL A 100 25.88 -12.49 -8.35
C VAL A 100 26.56 -11.13 -8.19
N SER A 101 26.06 -10.09 -8.86
CA SER A 101 26.63 -8.73 -8.77
C SER A 101 26.49 -8.14 -7.37
N LYS A 102 25.34 -8.34 -6.71
CA LYS A 102 25.15 -7.93 -5.30
C LYS A 102 26.13 -8.62 -4.36
N ALA A 103 26.37 -9.92 -4.57
CA ALA A 103 27.28 -10.70 -3.74
C ALA A 103 28.75 -10.29 -3.96
N ALA A 104 29.12 -9.95 -5.19
CA ALA A 104 30.45 -9.46 -5.54
C ALA A 104 30.69 -8.00 -5.13
N GLY A 105 29.63 -7.19 -5.04
CA GLY A 105 29.73 -5.74 -4.81
C GLY A 105 30.05 -4.93 -6.07
N GLU A 106 30.09 -5.57 -7.23
CA GLU A 106 30.39 -4.97 -8.55
C GLU A 106 29.63 -5.72 -9.66
N PRO A 107 29.41 -5.10 -10.84
CA PRO A 107 28.75 -5.77 -11.97
C PRO A 107 29.48 -7.05 -12.39
N CYS A 108 28.83 -8.20 -12.20
CA CYS A 108 29.45 -9.51 -12.38
C CYS A 108 28.47 -10.54 -12.96
N ALA A 109 28.95 -11.31 -13.93
CA ALA A 109 28.22 -12.41 -14.54
C ALA A 109 28.44 -13.73 -13.79
N PRO A 110 27.54 -14.73 -13.94
CA PRO A 110 27.66 -15.99 -13.21
C PRO A 110 28.90 -16.84 -13.53
N ASP A 111 29.61 -16.53 -14.62
CA ASP A 111 30.88 -17.14 -15.00
C ASP A 111 32.11 -16.41 -14.44
N GLY A 112 31.89 -15.32 -13.68
CA GLY A 112 32.95 -14.49 -13.11
C GLY A 112 33.38 -13.32 -13.99
N THR A 113 32.74 -13.09 -15.14
CA THR A 113 33.02 -11.92 -15.98
C THR A 113 32.61 -10.63 -15.25
N LEU A 114 33.56 -9.73 -15.01
CA LEU A 114 33.31 -8.40 -14.43
C LEU A 114 32.86 -7.39 -15.49
N ASP A 115 32.40 -6.21 -15.06
CA ASP A 115 31.99 -5.09 -15.92
C ASP A 115 30.85 -5.44 -16.90
N VAL A 116 29.83 -6.15 -16.42
CA VAL A 116 28.65 -6.52 -17.24
C VAL A 116 27.97 -5.24 -17.79
N PRO A 117 27.90 -5.04 -19.12
CA PRO A 117 27.31 -3.83 -19.69
C PRO A 117 25.85 -3.63 -19.31
N GLY A 118 25.48 -2.40 -18.96
CA GLY A 118 24.12 -2.03 -18.55
C GLY A 118 23.77 -2.41 -17.11
N LEU A 119 24.75 -2.85 -16.31
CA LEU A 119 24.58 -3.14 -14.89
C LEU A 119 25.49 -2.25 -14.05
N GLU A 120 24.93 -1.68 -12.99
CA GLU A 120 25.64 -0.86 -12.00
C GLU A 120 25.27 -1.37 -10.61
N VAL A 121 26.26 -1.51 -9.72
CA VAL A 121 26.02 -1.84 -8.32
C VAL A 121 26.12 -0.56 -7.51
N VAL A 122 24.97 -0.10 -7.01
CA VAL A 122 24.88 1.10 -6.17
C VAL A 122 24.57 0.69 -4.74
N THR A 123 25.45 1.07 -3.81
CA THR A 123 25.18 0.95 -2.37
C THR A 123 24.48 2.20 -1.89
N ALA A 124 23.15 2.14 -1.77
CA ALA A 124 22.37 3.21 -1.18
C ALA A 124 22.44 3.17 0.36
N PRO A 125 22.42 4.33 1.05
CA PRO A 125 22.26 4.35 2.49
C PRO A 125 20.90 3.75 2.88
N PRO A 126 20.74 3.25 4.13
CA PRO A 126 19.45 2.76 4.60
C PRO A 126 18.35 3.80 4.40
N SER A 127 17.30 3.43 3.67
CA SER A 127 16.24 4.37 3.27
C SER A 127 15.15 4.54 4.33
N ALA A 128 14.98 3.55 5.23
CA ALA A 128 13.99 3.60 6.29
C ALA A 128 14.29 2.61 7.42
N ALA A 129 13.83 2.94 8.64
CA ALA A 129 13.74 1.97 9.73
C ALA A 129 12.53 1.03 9.52
N ARG A 130 12.74 -0.26 9.72
CA ARG A 130 11.67 -1.27 9.67
C ARG A 130 11.16 -1.55 11.09
N VAL A 131 9.84 -1.43 11.28
CA VAL A 131 9.16 -1.92 12.48
C VAL A 131 8.53 -3.26 12.15
N THR A 132 8.82 -4.28 12.96
CA THR A 132 8.19 -5.60 12.86
C THR A 132 7.40 -5.85 14.15
N PRO A 133 6.08 -5.68 14.14
CA PRO A 133 5.24 -5.91 15.32
C PRO A 133 5.34 -7.34 15.86
N THR A 134 5.35 -7.48 17.18
CA THR A 134 5.03 -8.76 17.83
C THR A 134 3.52 -8.97 17.88
N GLU A 135 3.08 -10.22 18.02
CA GLU A 135 1.66 -10.55 18.14
C GLU A 135 1.01 -9.86 19.36
N HIS A 136 1.71 -9.83 20.50
CA HIS A 136 1.24 -9.15 21.69
C HIS A 136 1.09 -7.63 21.47
N GLY A 137 2.07 -6.99 20.83
CA GLY A 137 2.00 -5.57 20.51
C GLY A 137 0.84 -5.23 19.58
N ARG A 138 0.56 -6.09 18.60
CA ARG A 138 -0.60 -5.97 17.71
C ARG A 138 -1.92 -6.02 18.49
N ARG A 139 -2.09 -7.01 19.37
CA ARG A 139 -3.28 -7.15 20.22
C ARG A 139 -3.52 -5.95 21.12
N LEU A 140 -2.47 -5.40 21.75
CA LEU A 140 -2.59 -4.20 22.58
C LEU A 140 -3.02 -2.98 21.76
N ALA A 141 -2.47 -2.81 20.56
CA ALA A 141 -2.82 -1.70 19.68
C ALA A 141 -4.29 -1.76 19.22
N GLU A 142 -4.78 -2.96 18.90
CA GLU A 142 -6.20 -3.19 18.57
C GLU A 142 -7.12 -2.80 19.73
N GLN A 143 -6.78 -3.20 20.96
CA GLN A 143 -7.55 -2.82 22.16
C GLN A 143 -7.57 -1.31 22.38
N VAL A 144 -6.41 -0.64 22.25
CA VAL A 144 -6.31 0.82 22.38
C VAL A 144 -7.13 1.53 21.31
N VAL A 145 -7.08 1.06 20.06
CA VAL A 145 -7.87 1.64 18.97
C VAL A 145 -9.37 1.45 19.19
N MET A 146 -9.83 0.27 19.63
CA MET A 146 -11.24 0.05 19.98
C MET A 146 -11.72 1.05 21.04
N GLN A 147 -10.92 1.26 22.09
CA GLN A 147 -11.24 2.24 23.13
C GLN A 147 -11.20 3.69 22.60
N ALA A 148 -10.24 4.01 21.74
CA ALA A 148 -10.11 5.34 21.15
C ALA A 148 -11.28 5.65 20.20
N GLN A 149 -11.75 4.68 19.42
CA GLN A 149 -12.91 4.85 18.54
C GLN A 149 -14.19 5.16 19.32
N HIS A 150 -14.41 4.46 20.44
CA HIS A 150 -15.53 4.75 21.34
C HIS A 150 -15.50 6.21 21.84
N ASN A 151 -14.31 6.71 22.18
CA ASN A 151 -14.14 8.07 22.71
C ASN A 151 -14.13 9.16 21.61
N ALA A 152 -13.65 8.84 20.40
CA ALA A 152 -13.49 9.79 19.31
C ALA A 152 -14.81 10.38 18.81
N VAL A 153 -15.88 9.57 18.79
CA VAL A 153 -17.23 10.04 18.44
C VAL A 153 -17.68 11.14 19.41
N GLY A 154 -17.39 11.01 20.69
CA GLY A 154 -17.70 12.02 21.70
C GLY A 154 -16.84 13.29 21.57
N TYR A 155 -15.55 13.16 21.25
CA TYR A 155 -14.66 14.32 21.08
C TYR A 155 -15.03 15.16 19.85
N LEU A 156 -15.33 14.50 18.73
CA LEU A 156 -15.72 15.17 17.49
C LEU A 156 -17.10 15.85 17.62
N ALA A 157 -18.03 15.25 18.39
CA ALA A 157 -19.35 15.83 18.66
C ALA A 157 -19.35 17.00 19.66
N GLY A 158 -18.22 17.25 20.36
CA GLY A 158 -18.15 18.16 21.50
C GLY A 158 -17.30 19.42 21.30
N HIS A 159 -16.75 19.67 20.11
CA HIS A 159 -15.93 20.87 19.84
C HIS A 159 -16.69 21.90 18.99
N GLU A 160 -17.53 22.71 19.63
CA GLU A 160 -17.67 24.11 19.20
C GLU A 160 -16.29 24.77 19.35
N ILE A 161 -15.73 25.24 18.24
CA ILE A 161 -14.49 26.02 18.26
C ILE A 161 -14.84 27.36 18.91
N ALA A 162 -14.51 27.51 20.19
CA ALA A 162 -14.48 28.82 20.82
C ALA A 162 -13.56 29.76 20.01
N GLY A 163 -14.13 30.81 19.41
CA GLY A 163 -13.33 31.89 18.82
C GLY A 163 -14.06 32.84 17.88
N GLY A 164 -14.59 33.94 18.43
CA GLY A 164 -14.93 35.18 17.71
C GLY A 164 -16.28 35.73 18.18
N GLY A 165 -16.40 36.68 19.10
CA GLY A 165 -15.55 37.84 19.36
C GLY A 165 -16.28 39.10 18.93
N SER A 166 -17.24 39.56 19.74
CA SER A 166 -17.63 40.95 20.09
C SER A 166 -18.92 40.93 20.89
#